data_AF-A0A7R9PGT6-F1
#
_entry.id   AF-A0A7R9PGT6-F1
#
_cell.length_a   1.000
_cell.length_b   1.000
_cell.length_c   1.000
_cell.angle_alpha   90.00
_cell.angle_beta   90.00
_cell.angle_gamma   90.00
#
_symmetry.space_group_name_H-M   'P 1'
#
loop_
_entity.id
_entity.type
_entity.pdbx_description
1 polymer ?
#
loop_
_entity_poly.entity_id
_entity_poly.type
_entity_poly.pdbx_seq_one_letter_code
_entity_poly.pdbx_strand_id
1 'polypeptide(L)'
;MDASFLDAYAEQNVEFWGLTPQNEPDHGLEYGLFNSMGWYPSEMLEWIVGYLGPALDDAGYADLKIMINDHQRTMISKWAELYKNESLSKFVSGMAVHWYTDQDSDPKILTQFHNEYPEKFLLYTEACVMPAAEETSVILGSWERGERYMTDILEVMNNWVTGWTDWNMALDLEGGPNWVSNFVDAPIIVNATADEFYKQPMFYALAHFSKFVPPGSVHIGLDSDDDTGIENIAFLTPDNVTVVILQNSLGCEFTNNLNSNQSHVDNHPVNRDLVQFESSILYKLDPNPGDGKVDVPAGVRDIS
;
A
#
# COMPACT_ATOMS: atom_id res chain seq x y z
N MET A 1 10.94 -15.98 25.33
CA MET A 1 10.91 -14.64 24.75
C MET A 1 9.81 -13.91 25.49
N ASP A 2 10.01 -12.65 25.87
CA ASP A 2 8.98 -11.89 26.61
C ASP A 2 8.34 -10.90 25.63
N ALA A 3 7.04 -10.70 25.72
CA ALA A 3 6.28 -9.80 24.85
C ALA A 3 6.44 -8.34 25.29
N SER A 4 7.54 -8.00 25.96
CA SER A 4 7.75 -6.73 26.68
C SER A 4 7.57 -5.50 25.79
N PHE A 5 7.83 -5.61 24.48
CA PHE A 5 7.54 -4.54 23.53
C PHE A 5 6.02 -4.27 23.41
N LEU A 6 5.22 -5.33 23.23
CA LEU A 6 3.77 -5.23 23.15
C LEU A 6 3.17 -4.76 24.48
N ASP A 7 3.68 -5.28 25.60
CA ASP A 7 3.25 -4.87 26.94
C ASP A 7 3.53 -3.38 27.19
N ALA A 8 4.74 -2.91 26.88
CA ALA A 8 5.12 -1.52 27.08
C ALA A 8 4.25 -0.54 26.27
N TYR A 9 3.81 -0.93 25.07
CA TYR A 9 2.88 -0.12 24.27
C TYR A 9 1.44 -0.24 24.76
N ALA A 10 1.01 -1.42 25.21
CA ALA A 10 -0.30 -1.60 25.84
C ALA A 10 -0.44 -0.75 27.11
N GLU A 11 0.62 -0.58 27.91
CA GLU A 11 0.67 0.35 29.04
C GLU A 11 0.43 1.82 28.62
N GLN A 12 0.70 2.17 27.36
CA GLN A 12 0.42 3.47 26.77
C GLN A 12 -0.91 3.51 25.99
N ASN A 13 -1.74 2.47 26.09
CA ASN A 13 -3.00 2.28 25.34
C ASN A 13 -2.80 2.24 23.82
N VAL A 14 -1.68 1.66 23.37
CA VAL A 14 -1.42 1.39 21.96
C VAL A 14 -1.44 -0.12 21.75
N GLU A 15 -2.40 -0.59 20.96
CA GLU A 15 -2.53 -1.98 20.57
C GLU A 15 -1.96 -2.20 19.17
N PHE A 16 -1.39 -3.38 18.94
CA PHE A 16 -0.87 -3.78 17.63
C PHE A 16 -1.84 -4.74 16.94
N TRP A 17 -2.08 -4.51 15.65
CA TRP A 17 -2.83 -5.43 14.80
C TRP A 17 -1.98 -6.60 14.30
N GLY A 18 -0.71 -6.36 14.03
CA GLY A 18 0.23 -7.35 13.49
C GLY A 18 1.69 -6.97 13.71
N LEU A 19 2.57 -7.89 13.36
CA LEU A 19 4.02 -7.70 13.33
C LEU A 19 4.66 -8.48 12.19
N THR A 20 5.89 -8.09 11.86
CA THR A 20 6.82 -8.88 11.07
C THR A 20 7.97 -9.33 11.97
N PRO A 21 8.47 -10.58 11.87
CA PRO A 21 9.62 -11.07 12.62
C PRO A 21 10.88 -10.22 12.44
N GLN A 22 11.09 -9.72 11.23
CA GLN A 22 12.29 -9.01 10.82
C GLN A 22 12.00 -8.24 9.53
N ASN A 23 12.36 -6.96 9.51
CA ASN A 23 12.43 -6.14 8.30
C ASN A 23 13.60 -6.59 7.42
N GLU A 24 13.34 -6.86 6.14
CA GLU A 24 14.32 -7.21 5.11
C GLU A 24 15.36 -8.24 5.58
N PRO A 25 14.92 -9.46 5.95
CA PRO A 25 15.78 -10.50 6.51
C PRO A 25 16.96 -10.89 5.61
N ASP A 26 16.81 -10.79 4.29
CA ASP A 26 17.89 -11.09 3.34
C ASP A 26 18.94 -9.96 3.28
N HIS A 27 18.52 -8.70 3.40
CA HIS A 27 19.42 -7.54 3.40
C HIS A 27 20.48 -7.63 4.52
N GLY A 28 20.11 -8.16 5.69
CA GLY A 28 21.03 -8.39 6.81
C GLY A 28 22.07 -9.50 6.57
N LEU A 29 21.87 -10.36 5.57
CA LEU A 29 22.84 -11.37 5.15
C LEU A 29 23.83 -10.82 4.10
N GLU A 30 23.43 -9.79 3.36
CA GLU A 30 24.14 -9.33 2.16
C GLU A 30 24.92 -8.02 2.36
N TYR A 31 24.32 -7.00 2.97
CA TYR A 31 24.85 -5.63 2.95
C TYR A 31 25.19 -5.09 4.35
N GLY A 32 24.27 -5.25 5.31
CA GLY A 32 24.48 -4.85 6.71
C GLY A 32 24.84 -3.37 6.93
N LEU A 33 24.37 -2.46 6.06
CA LEU A 33 24.79 -1.04 6.07
C LEU A 33 24.14 -0.19 7.17
N PHE A 34 22.96 -0.58 7.63
CA PHE A 34 22.19 0.03 8.71
C PHE A 34 21.51 -1.06 9.55
N ASN A 35 20.67 -0.69 10.52
CA ASN A 35 19.99 -1.62 11.43
C ASN A 35 19.32 -2.75 10.63
N SER A 36 19.87 -3.96 10.77
CA SER A 36 19.46 -5.14 10.03
C SER A 36 19.85 -6.39 10.80
N MET A 37 19.12 -7.47 10.58
CA MET A 37 19.45 -8.79 11.11
C MET A 37 19.17 -9.82 10.02
N GLY A 38 20.20 -10.56 9.64
CA GLY A 38 20.11 -11.57 8.59
C GLY A 38 19.37 -12.82 9.07
N TRP A 39 18.46 -13.35 8.25
CA TRP A 39 17.78 -14.62 8.52
C TRP A 39 17.67 -15.49 7.28
N TYR A 40 18.11 -16.73 7.36
CA TYR A 40 17.70 -17.73 6.38
C TYR A 40 16.25 -18.16 6.65
N PRO A 41 15.46 -18.53 5.61
CA PRO A 41 14.08 -18.97 5.79
C PRO A 41 13.91 -20.11 6.81
N SER A 42 14.84 -21.07 6.83
CA SER A 42 14.82 -22.17 7.81
C SER A 42 15.04 -21.72 9.25
N GLU A 43 15.87 -20.71 9.47
CA GLU A 43 16.13 -20.18 10.81
C GLU A 43 14.90 -19.42 11.32
N MET A 44 14.27 -18.61 10.46
CA MET A 44 13.05 -17.88 10.82
C MET A 44 11.90 -18.86 11.10
N LEU A 45 11.78 -19.94 10.32
CA LEU A 45 10.83 -21.02 10.57
C LEU A 45 11.02 -21.62 11.99
N GLU A 46 12.24 -22.05 12.30
CA GLU A 46 12.57 -22.64 13.62
C GLU A 46 12.30 -21.64 14.75
N TRP A 47 12.62 -20.37 14.54
CA TRP A 47 12.41 -19.34 15.53
C TRP A 47 10.93 -19.03 15.77
N ILE A 48 10.12 -18.91 14.71
CA ILE A 48 8.68 -18.66 14.84
C ILE A 48 8.01 -19.81 15.57
N VAL A 49 8.24 -21.04 15.10
CA VAL A 49 7.55 -22.24 15.64
C VAL A 49 8.04 -22.58 17.04
N GLY A 50 9.35 -22.44 17.30
CA GLY A 50 9.95 -22.84 18.57
C GLY A 50 9.90 -21.79 19.67
N TYR A 51 9.77 -20.49 19.31
CA TYR A 51 9.97 -19.41 20.27
C TYR A 51 8.94 -18.29 20.15
N LEU A 52 8.83 -17.62 18.99
CA LEU A 52 7.98 -16.42 18.88
C LEU A 52 6.50 -16.77 19.06
N GLY A 53 5.97 -17.71 18.29
CA GLY A 53 4.56 -18.11 18.32
C GLY A 53 4.11 -18.52 19.73
N PRO A 54 4.76 -19.51 20.36
CA PRO A 54 4.43 -19.91 21.74
C PRO A 54 4.55 -18.77 22.75
N ALA A 55 5.56 -17.90 22.63
CA ALA A 55 5.71 -16.78 23.54
C ALA A 55 4.58 -15.74 23.42
N LEU A 56 4.10 -15.47 22.21
CA LEU A 56 2.96 -14.59 21.98
C LEU A 56 1.67 -15.22 22.52
N ASP A 57 1.45 -16.51 22.27
CA ASP A 57 0.29 -17.23 22.81
C ASP A 57 0.26 -17.20 24.35
N ASP A 58 1.38 -17.53 25.00
CA ASP A 58 1.53 -17.54 26.45
C ASP A 58 1.33 -16.14 27.07
N ALA A 59 1.70 -15.09 26.33
CA ALA A 59 1.53 -13.69 26.73
C ALA A 59 0.12 -13.13 26.41
N GLY A 60 -0.77 -13.91 25.79
CA GLY A 60 -2.13 -13.49 25.46
C GLY A 60 -2.27 -12.71 24.14
N TYR A 61 -1.27 -12.78 23.27
CA TYR A 61 -1.23 -12.13 21.95
C TYR A 61 -1.46 -13.10 20.78
N ALA A 62 -2.17 -14.21 21.01
CA ALA A 62 -2.44 -15.24 19.99
C ALA A 62 -3.18 -14.73 18.75
N ASP A 63 -3.93 -13.63 18.86
CA ASP A 63 -4.69 -13.05 17.76
C ASP A 63 -3.87 -12.13 16.83
N LEU A 64 -2.64 -11.79 17.22
CA LEU A 64 -1.76 -10.89 16.50
C LEU A 64 -1.39 -11.45 15.12
N LYS A 65 -1.48 -10.62 14.07
CA LYS A 65 -1.14 -11.07 12.71
C LYS A 65 0.36 -11.08 12.50
N ILE A 66 0.95 -12.27 12.38
CA ILE A 66 2.35 -12.42 11.99
C ILE A 66 2.45 -12.50 10.48
N MET A 67 3.33 -11.70 9.88
CA MET A 67 3.64 -11.74 8.46
C MET A 67 5.13 -12.00 8.22
N ILE A 68 5.47 -12.89 7.28
CA ILE A 68 6.87 -13.20 6.91
C ILE A 68 7.26 -12.52 5.59
N ASN A 69 8.51 -12.72 5.16
CA ASN A 69 9.19 -11.99 4.07
C ASN A 69 9.56 -10.56 4.50
N ASP A 70 8.59 -9.64 4.57
CA ASP A 70 8.81 -8.20 4.87
C ASP A 70 10.00 -7.64 4.07
N HIS A 71 9.96 -7.95 2.78
CA HIS A 71 11.04 -7.68 1.83
C HIS A 71 10.48 -7.68 0.40
N GLN A 72 11.36 -7.56 -0.59
CA GLN A 72 10.96 -7.29 -1.97
C GLN A 72 10.04 -8.34 -2.59
N ARG A 73 9.20 -7.93 -3.56
CA ARG A 73 8.34 -8.85 -4.35
C ARG A 73 9.12 -10.02 -4.98
N THR A 74 10.38 -9.78 -5.36
CA THR A 74 11.29 -10.80 -5.92
C THR A 74 11.58 -11.96 -4.95
N MET A 75 11.38 -11.76 -3.64
CA MET A 75 11.65 -12.74 -2.60
C MET A 75 10.43 -13.61 -2.24
N ILE A 76 9.24 -13.31 -2.77
CA ILE A 76 7.99 -14.02 -2.44
C ILE A 76 8.13 -15.53 -2.62
N SER A 77 8.61 -16.01 -3.77
CA SER A 77 8.74 -17.46 -4.02
C SER A 77 9.66 -18.14 -3.01
N LYS A 78 10.71 -17.47 -2.53
CA LYS A 78 11.65 -18.01 -1.54
C LYS A 78 10.98 -18.20 -0.18
N TRP A 79 10.27 -17.18 0.28
CA TRP A 79 9.63 -17.18 1.60
C TRP A 79 8.31 -17.96 1.64
N ALA A 80 7.60 -18.05 0.51
CA ALA A 80 6.36 -18.80 0.39
C ALA A 80 6.54 -20.31 0.66
N GLU A 81 7.71 -20.86 0.36
CA GLU A 81 8.03 -22.27 0.64
C GLU A 81 7.84 -22.66 2.11
N LEU A 82 7.97 -21.70 3.04
CA LEU A 82 7.80 -21.96 4.46
C LEU A 82 6.35 -22.31 4.84
N TYR A 83 5.35 -21.86 4.05
CA TYR A 83 3.94 -22.18 4.30
C TYR A 83 3.59 -23.66 4.12
N LYS A 84 4.44 -24.44 3.43
CA LYS A 84 4.32 -25.91 3.36
C LYS A 84 4.48 -26.58 4.72
N ASN A 85 5.06 -25.88 5.72
CA ASN A 85 5.13 -26.35 7.09
C ASN A 85 3.84 -25.98 7.86
N GLU A 86 3.03 -26.99 8.17
CA GLU A 86 1.77 -26.80 8.91
C GLU A 86 1.95 -26.13 10.29
N SER A 87 3.11 -26.30 10.95
CA SER A 87 3.34 -25.69 12.26
C SER A 87 3.55 -24.19 12.15
N LEU A 88 4.23 -23.73 11.08
CA LEU A 88 4.35 -22.31 10.79
C LEU A 88 3.02 -21.70 10.39
N SER A 89 2.26 -22.39 9.52
CA SER A 89 1.01 -21.88 8.99
C SER A 89 -0.04 -21.59 10.08
N LYS A 90 0.09 -22.18 11.27
CA LYS A 90 -0.73 -21.86 12.45
C LYS A 90 -0.44 -20.48 13.05
N PHE A 91 0.80 -20.00 12.96
CA PHE A 91 1.23 -18.73 13.54
C PHE A 91 1.21 -17.59 12.51
N VAL A 92 1.56 -17.89 11.26
CA VAL A 92 1.72 -16.87 10.21
C VAL A 92 0.41 -16.65 9.48
N SER A 93 -0.05 -15.40 9.46
CA SER A 93 -1.32 -14.98 8.87
C SER A 93 -1.19 -14.47 7.43
N GLY A 94 -0.02 -13.98 7.02
CA GLY A 94 0.15 -13.38 5.69
C GLY A 94 1.60 -13.13 5.28
N MET A 95 1.76 -12.61 4.07
CA MET A 95 3.04 -12.27 3.47
C MET A 95 3.17 -10.74 3.39
N ALA A 96 4.24 -10.21 3.97
CA ALA A 96 4.60 -8.80 3.92
C ALA A 96 5.56 -8.55 2.73
N VAL A 97 5.35 -7.46 1.99
CA VAL A 97 6.06 -7.19 0.71
C VAL A 97 6.49 -5.73 0.63
N HIS A 98 7.69 -5.48 0.12
CA HIS A 98 8.25 -4.16 -0.19
C HIS A 98 8.32 -3.95 -1.70
N TRP A 99 8.24 -2.68 -2.13
CA TRP A 99 8.05 -2.33 -3.55
C TRP A 99 9.36 -2.08 -4.35
N TYR A 100 10.53 -2.06 -3.72
CA TYR A 100 11.71 -1.38 -4.27
C TYR A 100 12.34 -2.08 -5.49
N THR A 101 11.99 -3.35 -5.70
CA THR A 101 12.41 -4.13 -6.87
C THR A 101 11.22 -4.64 -7.68
N ASP A 102 10.07 -3.95 -7.63
CA ASP A 102 8.88 -4.39 -8.34
C ASP A 102 9.09 -4.39 -9.85
N GLN A 103 9.87 -3.44 -10.39
CA GLN A 103 10.30 -3.44 -11.80
C GLN A 103 11.06 -4.71 -12.23
N ASP A 104 11.64 -5.44 -11.28
CA ASP A 104 12.44 -6.64 -11.52
C ASP A 104 11.61 -7.94 -11.37
N SER A 105 10.30 -7.83 -11.15
CA SER A 105 9.40 -8.98 -10.99
C SER A 105 8.03 -8.76 -11.63
N ASP A 106 7.44 -9.80 -12.22
CA ASP A 106 6.08 -9.74 -12.74
C ASP A 106 5.06 -9.74 -11.58
N PRO A 107 4.12 -8.78 -11.50
CA PRO A 107 3.12 -8.72 -10.43
C PRO A 107 2.26 -9.98 -10.32
N LYS A 108 2.16 -10.81 -11.38
CA LYS A 108 1.44 -12.09 -11.35
C LYS A 108 1.98 -13.08 -10.31
N ILE A 109 3.19 -12.89 -9.80
CA ILE A 109 3.70 -13.67 -8.66
C ILE A 109 2.80 -13.54 -7.42
N LEU A 110 2.18 -12.38 -7.21
CA LEU A 110 1.24 -12.12 -6.11
C LEU A 110 -0.05 -12.95 -6.31
N THR A 111 -0.58 -12.97 -7.54
CA THR A 111 -1.72 -13.81 -7.91
C THR A 111 -1.38 -15.31 -7.79
N GLN A 112 -0.17 -15.73 -8.17
CA GLN A 112 0.29 -17.11 -7.99
C GLN A 112 0.35 -17.49 -6.51
N PHE A 113 0.91 -16.62 -5.67
CA PHE A 113 0.95 -16.81 -4.22
C PHE A 113 -0.47 -16.97 -3.65
N HIS A 114 -1.40 -16.07 -4.00
CA HIS A 114 -2.79 -16.16 -3.55
C HIS A 114 -3.45 -17.48 -3.97
N ASN A 115 -3.24 -17.93 -5.21
CA ASN A 115 -3.80 -19.19 -5.68
C ASN A 115 -3.24 -20.42 -4.95
N GLU A 116 -1.97 -20.37 -4.52
CA GLU A 116 -1.31 -21.46 -3.77
C GLU A 116 -1.67 -21.44 -2.27
N TYR A 117 -1.80 -20.25 -1.68
CA TYR A 117 -2.06 -20.01 -0.26
C TYR A 117 -3.24 -19.04 -0.03
N PRO A 118 -4.47 -19.39 -0.44
CA PRO A 118 -5.61 -18.46 -0.45
C PRO A 118 -6.06 -17.99 0.93
N GLU A 119 -5.67 -18.69 1.99
CA GLU A 119 -5.90 -18.30 3.39
C GLU A 119 -4.88 -17.30 3.94
N LYS A 120 -3.82 -16.98 3.18
CA LYS A 120 -2.77 -16.04 3.56
C LYS A 120 -2.95 -14.73 2.81
N PHE A 121 -3.09 -13.63 3.53
CA PHE A 121 -3.20 -12.33 2.90
C PHE A 121 -1.83 -11.82 2.42
N LEU A 122 -1.84 -10.95 1.42
CA LEU A 122 -0.67 -10.16 1.01
C LEU A 122 -0.85 -8.73 1.51
N LEU A 123 0.21 -8.17 2.10
CA LEU A 123 0.25 -6.77 2.53
C LEU A 123 1.53 -6.13 2.02
N TYR A 124 1.41 -5.03 1.28
CA TYR A 124 2.56 -4.17 1.02
C TYR A 124 2.83 -3.35 2.29
N THR A 125 3.90 -3.70 2.99
CA THR A 125 4.24 -3.15 4.31
C THR A 125 5.15 -1.94 4.22
N GLU A 126 5.81 -1.72 3.09
CA GLU A 126 6.71 -0.60 2.90
C GLU A 126 6.87 -0.21 1.41
N ALA A 127 6.81 1.09 1.17
CA ALA A 127 7.12 1.70 -0.10
C ALA A 127 7.59 3.15 0.06
N CYS A 128 8.65 3.55 -0.65
CA CYS A 128 9.02 4.95 -0.84
C CYS A 128 9.88 5.19 -2.09
N VAL A 129 9.84 6.41 -2.64
CA VAL A 129 10.65 6.73 -3.82
C VAL A 129 12.08 7.01 -3.40
N MET A 130 12.99 6.14 -3.84
CA MET A 130 14.43 6.38 -3.78
C MET A 130 14.85 7.37 -4.89
N PRO A 131 15.79 8.29 -4.61
CA PRO A 131 16.32 9.18 -5.64
C PRO A 131 17.12 8.42 -6.69
N ALA A 132 17.07 8.88 -7.94
CA ALA A 132 18.06 8.48 -8.94
C ALA A 132 19.45 9.04 -8.58
N ALA A 133 20.52 8.48 -9.15
CA ALA A 133 21.91 8.79 -8.78
C ALA A 133 22.31 10.29 -8.86
N GLU A 134 21.60 11.08 -9.67
CA GLU A 134 21.86 12.52 -9.86
C GLU A 134 20.72 13.40 -9.32
N GLU A 135 19.72 12.82 -8.65
CA GLU A 135 18.57 13.52 -8.09
C GLU A 135 18.71 13.79 -6.60
N THR A 136 18.06 14.85 -6.13
CA THR A 136 17.80 15.03 -4.70
C THR A 136 16.75 14.04 -4.21
N SER A 137 16.85 13.62 -2.95
CA SER A 137 15.89 12.73 -2.31
C SER A 137 14.48 13.30 -2.32
N VAL A 138 14.31 14.59 -2.03
CA VAL A 138 13.01 15.28 -2.10
C VAL A 138 12.90 16.07 -3.41
N ILE A 139 11.78 15.91 -4.11
CA ILE A 139 11.40 16.73 -5.27
C ILE A 139 9.99 17.28 -5.02
N LEU A 140 9.92 18.54 -4.56
CA LEU A 140 8.64 19.18 -4.25
C LEU A 140 7.75 19.30 -5.49
N GLY A 141 6.52 18.82 -5.39
CA GLY A 141 5.52 18.87 -6.46
C GLY A 141 5.72 17.83 -7.57
N SER A 142 6.55 16.79 -7.38
CA SER A 142 6.77 15.76 -8.40
C SER A 142 5.50 14.97 -8.71
N TRP A 143 4.88 15.24 -9.86
CA TRP A 143 3.71 14.51 -10.35
C TRP A 143 4.05 13.05 -10.65
N GLU A 144 5.21 12.81 -11.26
CA GLU A 144 5.71 11.47 -11.60
C GLU A 144 5.77 10.56 -10.36
N ARG A 145 6.25 11.07 -9.20
CA ARG A 145 6.28 10.30 -7.95
C ARG A 145 4.87 9.96 -7.45
N GLY A 146 3.90 10.87 -7.64
CA GLY A 146 2.49 10.59 -7.37
C GLY A 146 1.90 9.53 -8.31
N GLU A 147 2.21 9.59 -9.61
CA GLU A 147 1.78 8.58 -10.59
C GLU A 147 2.36 7.21 -10.27
N ARG A 148 3.63 7.12 -9.82
CA ARG A 148 4.24 5.86 -9.39
C ARG A 148 3.49 5.20 -8.23
N TYR A 149 3.07 5.98 -7.22
CA TYR A 149 2.25 5.45 -6.13
C TYR A 149 0.90 4.93 -6.64
N MET A 150 0.26 5.72 -7.50
CA MET A 150 -1.05 5.37 -8.06
C MET A 150 -0.97 4.06 -8.88
N THR A 151 0.01 3.95 -9.78
CA THR A 151 0.21 2.76 -10.62
C THR A 151 0.55 1.54 -9.79
N ASP A 152 1.44 1.66 -8.81
CA ASP A 152 1.82 0.53 -7.95
C ASP A 152 0.62 0.02 -7.15
N ILE A 153 -0.12 0.91 -6.48
CA ILE A 153 -1.29 0.51 -5.68
C ILE A 153 -2.35 -0.16 -6.58
N LEU A 154 -2.61 0.35 -7.79
CA LEU A 154 -3.52 -0.30 -8.75
C LEU A 154 -3.01 -1.68 -9.16
N GLU A 155 -1.73 -1.79 -9.53
CA GLU A 155 -1.11 -3.04 -9.99
C GLU A 155 -1.24 -4.12 -8.91
N VAL A 156 -0.82 -3.80 -7.68
CA VAL A 156 -0.70 -4.81 -6.63
C VAL A 156 -2.05 -5.19 -6.04
N MET A 157 -2.99 -4.24 -5.89
CA MET A 157 -4.35 -4.56 -5.42
C MET A 157 -5.15 -5.36 -6.45
N ASN A 158 -4.94 -5.13 -7.75
CA ASN A 158 -5.48 -6.00 -8.81
C ASN A 158 -4.85 -7.41 -8.79
N ASN A 159 -3.75 -7.60 -8.07
CA ASN A 159 -3.09 -8.88 -7.86
C ASN A 159 -3.16 -9.36 -6.39
N TRP A 160 -4.34 -9.23 -5.77
CA TRP A 160 -4.69 -9.81 -4.46
C TRP A 160 -4.01 -9.19 -3.22
N VAL A 161 -3.29 -8.08 -3.37
CA VAL A 161 -2.80 -7.33 -2.21
C VAL A 161 -3.97 -6.68 -1.48
N THR A 162 -3.99 -6.87 -0.15
CA THR A 162 -5.10 -6.48 0.73
C THR A 162 -4.90 -5.13 1.43
N GLY A 163 -3.71 -4.56 1.33
CA GLY A 163 -3.36 -3.26 1.90
C GLY A 163 -2.00 -2.79 1.40
N TRP A 164 -1.73 -1.49 1.57
CA TRP A 164 -0.52 -0.85 1.10
C TRP A 164 -0.09 0.22 2.11
N THR A 165 1.19 0.24 2.45
CA THR A 165 1.74 1.10 3.52
C THR A 165 2.90 1.92 2.99
N ASP A 166 2.78 3.24 3.09
CA ASP A 166 3.88 4.17 2.85
C ASP A 166 4.95 4.03 3.93
N TRP A 167 6.19 4.46 3.63
CA TRP A 167 7.31 4.35 4.55
C TRP A 167 7.33 5.42 5.64
N ASN A 168 7.79 6.63 5.30
CA ASN A 168 7.87 7.74 6.25
C ASN A 168 6.68 8.68 6.07
N MET A 169 5.83 8.81 7.09
CA MET A 169 4.68 9.71 7.06
C MET A 169 5.06 11.16 6.73
N ALA A 170 6.23 11.62 7.18
CA ALA A 170 6.78 12.93 6.86
C ALA A 170 8.31 12.95 6.97
N LEU A 171 8.98 13.76 6.14
CA LEU A 171 10.42 14.02 6.17
C LEU A 171 10.71 15.53 6.06
N ASP A 172 11.94 15.94 6.32
CA ASP A 172 12.38 17.32 6.08
C ASP A 172 12.68 17.59 4.59
N LEU A 173 13.10 18.82 4.28
CA LEU A 173 13.47 19.25 2.92
C LEU A 173 14.64 18.46 2.29
N GLU A 174 15.43 17.74 3.09
CA GLU A 174 16.55 16.90 2.62
C GLU A 174 16.15 15.42 2.48
N GLY A 175 14.98 15.02 3.00
CA GLY A 175 14.53 13.62 3.03
C GLY A 175 14.99 12.86 4.28
N GLY A 176 15.26 13.59 5.37
CA GLY A 176 15.73 13.05 6.65
C GLY A 176 14.83 13.44 7.84
N PRO A 177 15.36 13.31 9.08
CA PRO A 177 16.72 12.89 9.42
C PRO A 177 16.94 11.38 9.23
N ASN A 178 18.13 11.00 8.75
CA ASN A 178 18.55 9.60 8.62
C ASN A 178 20.02 9.48 9.03
N TRP A 179 20.35 8.61 9.98
CA TRP A 179 21.69 8.56 10.59
C TRP A 179 22.79 7.99 9.67
N VAL A 180 22.40 7.27 8.63
CA VAL A 180 23.31 6.80 7.56
C VAL A 180 23.17 7.62 6.28
N SER A 181 22.43 8.73 6.32
CA SER A 181 22.13 9.58 5.16
C SER A 181 21.44 8.84 4.00
N ASN A 182 20.66 7.80 4.30
CA ASN A 182 19.82 7.11 3.32
C ASN A 182 18.50 7.89 3.12
N PHE A 183 18.61 9.08 2.54
CA PHE A 183 17.50 10.01 2.38
C PHE A 183 16.58 9.61 1.21
N VAL A 184 15.27 9.75 1.42
CA VAL A 184 14.20 9.41 0.45
C VAL A 184 13.16 10.52 0.40
N ASP A 185 12.16 10.43 -0.49
CA ASP A 185 11.00 11.32 -0.47
C ASP A 185 9.91 10.81 0.50
N ALA A 186 8.97 11.69 0.86
CA ALA A 186 7.79 11.34 1.65
C ALA A 186 6.56 12.10 1.14
N PRO A 187 5.33 11.59 1.34
CA PRO A 187 4.11 12.31 0.96
C PRO A 187 3.95 13.69 1.63
N ILE A 188 4.55 13.90 2.80
CA ILE A 188 4.54 15.17 3.51
C ILE A 188 5.98 15.62 3.75
N ILE A 189 6.31 16.85 3.33
CA ILE A 189 7.61 17.46 3.58
C ILE A 189 7.45 18.62 4.55
N VAL A 190 8.20 18.62 5.64
CA VAL A 190 8.13 19.62 6.71
C VAL A 190 9.28 20.61 6.60
N ASN A 191 8.95 21.90 6.50
CA ASN A 191 9.90 22.99 6.62
C ASN A 191 9.76 23.65 7.99
N ALA A 192 10.48 23.11 8.98
CA ALA A 192 10.42 23.60 10.35
C ALA A 192 10.91 25.06 10.50
N THR A 193 11.76 25.55 9.60
CA THR A 193 12.27 26.93 9.67
C THR A 193 11.22 27.98 9.31
N ALA A 194 10.23 27.60 8.50
CA ALA A 194 9.13 28.44 8.07
C ALA A 194 7.78 28.07 8.73
N ASP A 195 7.76 27.08 9.63
CA ASP A 195 6.55 26.56 10.27
C ASP A 195 5.47 26.14 9.26
N GLU A 196 5.89 25.43 8.22
CA GLU A 196 5.00 24.97 7.14
C GLU A 196 5.30 23.53 6.73
N PHE A 197 4.35 22.93 6.01
CA PHE A 197 4.53 21.62 5.40
C PHE A 197 3.91 21.60 4.01
N TYR A 198 4.44 20.75 3.15
CA TYR A 198 3.99 20.55 1.78
C TYR A 198 3.39 19.15 1.65
N LYS A 199 2.16 19.09 1.13
CA LYS A 199 1.55 17.83 0.71
C LYS A 199 1.97 17.56 -0.74
N GLN A 200 2.80 16.55 -0.93
CA GLN A 200 3.30 16.14 -2.25
C GLN A 200 2.18 15.47 -3.08
N PRO A 201 2.31 15.37 -4.41
CA PRO A 201 1.39 14.56 -5.23
C PRO A 201 1.18 13.13 -4.71
N MET A 202 2.22 12.49 -4.13
CA MET A 202 2.11 11.19 -3.45
C MET A 202 1.05 11.15 -2.34
N PHE A 203 0.90 12.23 -1.56
CA PHE A 203 -0.12 12.33 -0.49
C PHE A 203 -1.53 12.19 -1.08
N TYR A 204 -1.76 12.86 -2.20
CA TYR A 204 -3.06 12.84 -2.85
C TYR A 204 -3.29 11.50 -3.56
N ALA A 205 -2.27 10.89 -4.16
CA ALA A 205 -2.36 9.52 -4.71
C ALA A 205 -2.82 8.52 -3.63
N LEU A 206 -2.20 8.54 -2.45
CA LEU A 206 -2.65 7.74 -1.29
C LEU A 206 -4.09 8.07 -0.88
N ALA A 207 -4.50 9.33 -0.95
CA ALA A 207 -5.84 9.77 -0.57
C ALA A 207 -6.93 9.24 -1.52
N HIS A 208 -6.62 8.89 -2.78
CA HIS A 208 -7.58 8.24 -3.69
C HIS A 208 -8.04 6.88 -3.20
N PHE A 209 -7.17 6.16 -2.49
CA PHE A 209 -7.50 4.87 -1.91
C PHE A 209 -7.95 5.04 -0.46
N SER A 210 -7.07 5.56 0.40
CA SER A 210 -7.27 5.57 1.85
C SER A 210 -8.51 6.32 2.33
N LYS A 211 -8.94 7.36 1.60
CA LYS A 211 -10.14 8.14 1.97
C LYS A 211 -11.44 7.45 1.57
N PHE A 212 -11.42 6.64 0.51
CA PHE A 212 -12.64 6.15 -0.15
C PHE A 212 -12.82 4.63 -0.05
N VAL A 213 -11.75 3.89 0.24
CA VAL A 213 -11.75 2.43 0.39
C VAL A 213 -11.48 2.10 1.88
N PRO A 214 -12.50 2.17 2.76
CA PRO A 214 -12.33 1.87 4.17
C PRO A 214 -12.03 0.38 4.42
N PRO A 215 -11.49 0.02 5.61
CA PRO A 215 -11.30 -1.37 6.00
C PRO A 215 -12.58 -2.21 5.85
N GLY A 216 -12.45 -3.42 5.31
CA GLY A 216 -13.58 -4.30 5.00
C GLY A 216 -14.18 -4.10 3.61
N SER A 217 -13.68 -3.16 2.81
CA SER A 217 -14.02 -3.07 1.38
C SER A 217 -13.55 -4.31 0.63
N VAL A 218 -14.31 -4.71 -0.38
CA VAL A 218 -14.05 -5.90 -1.20
C VAL A 218 -13.77 -5.49 -2.63
N HIS A 219 -12.65 -5.95 -3.18
CA HIS A 219 -12.34 -5.77 -4.61
C HIS A 219 -13.39 -6.47 -5.48
N ILE A 220 -13.91 -5.79 -6.49
CA ILE A 220 -14.90 -6.32 -7.44
C ILE A 220 -14.38 -6.21 -8.87
N GLY A 221 -14.72 -7.19 -9.70
CA GLY A 221 -14.31 -7.19 -11.11
C GLY A 221 -14.86 -5.98 -11.86
N LEU A 222 -14.01 -5.40 -12.72
CA LEU A 222 -14.34 -4.31 -13.62
C LEU A 222 -13.92 -4.73 -15.04
N ASP A 223 -14.90 -4.86 -15.93
CA ASP A 223 -14.63 -5.09 -17.35
C ASP A 223 -14.29 -3.73 -18.00
N SER A 224 -13.11 -3.61 -18.61
CA SER A 224 -12.67 -2.42 -19.34
C SER A 224 -12.31 -2.75 -20.78
N ASP A 225 -12.51 -1.78 -21.69
CA ASP A 225 -11.96 -1.87 -23.04
C ASP A 225 -10.44 -1.60 -22.97
N ASP A 226 -9.64 -2.65 -23.19
CA ASP A 226 -8.18 -2.70 -23.00
C ASP A 226 -7.40 -1.65 -23.82
N ASP A 227 -8.01 -1.04 -24.85
CA ASP A 227 -7.34 -0.14 -25.79
C ASP A 227 -7.23 1.32 -25.30
N THR A 228 -7.71 1.63 -24.09
CA THR A 228 -7.76 3.02 -23.58
C THR A 228 -6.49 3.48 -22.86
N GLY A 229 -5.66 2.55 -22.39
CA GLY A 229 -4.49 2.85 -21.54
C GLY A 229 -4.85 3.43 -20.17
N ILE A 230 -6.07 3.17 -19.69
CA ILE A 230 -6.57 3.59 -18.37
C ILE A 230 -6.46 2.42 -17.40
N GLU A 231 -5.58 2.55 -16.42
CA GLU A 231 -5.49 1.60 -15.32
C GLU A 231 -6.67 1.85 -14.37
N ASN A 232 -7.23 0.78 -13.80
CA ASN A 232 -8.45 0.90 -13.02
C ASN A 232 -8.56 -0.19 -11.94
N ILE A 233 -9.39 0.10 -10.94
CA ILE A 233 -9.80 -0.84 -9.91
C ILE A 233 -11.16 -0.44 -9.35
N ALA A 234 -11.94 -1.42 -8.88
CA ALA A 234 -13.23 -1.17 -8.26
C ALA A 234 -13.40 -1.91 -6.92
N PHE A 235 -14.06 -1.27 -5.97
CA PHE A 235 -14.35 -1.81 -4.65
C PHE A 235 -15.82 -1.67 -4.29
N LEU A 236 -16.37 -2.64 -3.59
CA LEU A 236 -17.61 -2.52 -2.83
C LEU A 236 -17.27 -2.29 -1.36
N THR A 237 -17.66 -1.13 -0.83
CA THR A 237 -17.43 -0.79 0.57
C THR A 237 -18.46 -1.47 1.50
N PRO A 238 -18.19 -1.55 2.82
CA PRO A 238 -19.16 -2.07 3.80
C PRO A 238 -20.52 -1.34 3.81
N ASP A 239 -20.54 -0.08 3.37
CA ASP A 239 -21.75 0.73 3.26
C ASP A 239 -22.50 0.51 1.93
N ASN A 240 -22.18 -0.55 1.18
CA ASN A 240 -22.74 -0.89 -0.15
C ASN A 240 -22.53 0.20 -1.21
N VAL A 241 -21.47 0.99 -1.05
CA VAL A 241 -21.07 1.97 -2.06
C VAL A 241 -20.02 1.34 -2.95
N THR A 242 -20.22 1.42 -4.27
CA THR A 242 -19.15 1.10 -5.23
C THR A 242 -18.23 2.30 -5.38
N VAL A 243 -16.93 2.05 -5.27
CA VAL A 243 -15.83 2.99 -5.49
C VAL A 243 -15.04 2.50 -6.69
N VAL A 244 -14.93 3.33 -7.72
CA VAL A 244 -14.05 3.07 -8.87
C VAL A 244 -12.92 4.08 -8.84
N ILE A 245 -11.68 3.62 -9.02
CA ILE A 245 -10.51 4.47 -9.13
C ILE A 245 -9.88 4.21 -10.50
N LEU A 246 -9.58 5.28 -11.22
CA LEU A 246 -9.02 5.26 -12.57
C LEU A 246 -7.68 5.98 -12.55
N GLN A 247 -6.76 5.64 -13.44
CA GLN A 247 -5.55 6.42 -13.68
C GLN A 247 -5.33 6.58 -15.18
N ASN A 248 -5.17 7.84 -15.60
CA ASN A 248 -4.82 8.20 -16.96
C ASN A 248 -3.32 8.50 -17.10
N SER A 249 -2.51 7.49 -17.42
CA SER A 249 -1.07 7.68 -17.61
C SER A 249 -0.70 8.21 -19.00
N LEU A 250 -1.59 8.10 -20.00
CA LEU A 250 -1.34 8.54 -21.37
C LEU A 250 -1.57 10.04 -21.58
N GLY A 251 -2.31 10.71 -20.69
CA GLY A 251 -2.56 12.15 -20.73
C GLY A 251 -3.45 12.61 -21.90
N CYS A 252 -4.04 11.68 -22.65
CA CYS A 252 -5.04 11.97 -23.67
C CYS A 252 -6.42 12.14 -23.00
N GLU A 253 -7.24 13.06 -23.52
CA GLU A 253 -8.65 13.14 -23.11
C GLU A 253 -9.38 11.84 -23.49
N PHE A 254 -10.12 11.28 -22.54
CA PHE A 254 -11.01 10.16 -22.80
C PHE A 254 -12.42 10.47 -22.27
N THR A 255 -13.40 9.73 -22.78
CA THR A 255 -14.76 9.70 -22.25
C THR A 255 -15.04 8.28 -21.77
N ASN A 256 -15.27 8.09 -20.47
CA ASN A 256 -15.63 6.79 -19.92
C ASN A 256 -17.14 6.70 -19.70
N ASN A 257 -17.73 5.58 -20.10
CA ASN A 257 -19.07 5.17 -19.70
C ASN A 257 -18.95 4.11 -18.63
N LEU A 258 -19.30 4.42 -17.38
CA LEU A 258 -19.40 3.39 -16.34
C LEU A 258 -20.81 2.82 -16.31
N ASN A 259 -20.88 1.52 -16.57
CA ASN A 259 -22.12 0.75 -16.54
C ASN A 259 -22.03 -0.23 -15.38
N SER A 260 -22.82 0.01 -14.33
CA SER A 260 -23.10 -1.05 -13.38
C SER A 260 -24.33 -1.82 -13.84
N ASN A 261 -24.46 -3.10 -13.47
CA ASN A 261 -25.68 -3.88 -13.71
C ASN A 261 -26.95 -3.27 -13.05
N GLN A 262 -26.85 -2.14 -12.35
CA GLN A 262 -27.92 -1.47 -11.62
C GLN A 262 -28.12 0.03 -11.99
N SER A 263 -27.20 0.70 -12.71
CA SER A 263 -27.33 2.11 -13.13
C SER A 263 -26.24 2.57 -14.11
N HIS A 264 -26.57 3.54 -14.98
CA HIS A 264 -25.64 4.31 -15.84
C HIS A 264 -25.11 5.54 -15.08
N VAL A 265 -23.83 5.87 -15.26
CA VAL A 265 -23.28 7.18 -14.86
C VAL A 265 -22.79 7.95 -16.09
N ASP A 266 -23.20 9.21 -16.20
CA ASP A 266 -22.92 10.10 -17.33
C ASP A 266 -21.48 10.63 -17.38
N ASN A 267 -21.08 10.97 -18.61
CA ASN A 267 -19.77 11.36 -19.11
C ASN A 267 -19.04 12.51 -18.38
N HIS A 268 -17.73 12.35 -18.16
CA HIS A 268 -16.81 13.47 -17.85
C HIS A 268 -15.48 13.37 -18.62
N PRO A 269 -14.96 14.49 -19.15
CA PRO A 269 -13.61 14.54 -19.72
C PRO A 269 -12.56 14.45 -18.62
N VAL A 270 -11.53 13.64 -18.83
CA VAL A 270 -10.37 13.52 -17.94
C VAL A 270 -9.17 14.22 -18.57
N ASN A 271 -8.68 15.28 -17.94
CA ASN A 271 -7.51 16.04 -18.39
C ASN A 271 -6.38 15.96 -17.34
N ARG A 272 -5.13 16.06 -17.80
CA ARG A 272 -3.90 16.04 -16.99
C ARG A 272 -3.63 17.37 -16.27
N ASP A 273 -4.19 18.47 -16.77
CA ASP A 273 -3.83 19.82 -16.33
C ASP A 273 -4.94 20.48 -15.50
N LEU A 274 -4.91 20.34 -14.17
CA LEU A 274 -5.36 21.33 -13.16
C LEU A 274 -5.63 20.66 -11.80
N VAL A 275 -4.70 20.80 -10.83
CA VAL A 275 -4.83 20.88 -9.35
C VAL A 275 -5.96 20.08 -8.65
N GLN A 276 -6.37 18.99 -9.27
CA GLN A 276 -7.40 18.08 -8.85
C GLN A 276 -6.93 16.77 -9.46
N PHE A 277 -6.85 15.72 -8.67
CA PHE A 277 -6.83 14.38 -9.24
C PHE A 277 -8.22 14.14 -9.88
N GLU A 278 -8.46 14.79 -11.00
CA GLU A 278 -9.50 14.41 -11.97
C GLU A 278 -8.95 13.36 -12.94
N SER A 279 -7.64 13.04 -12.88
CA SER A 279 -7.06 11.85 -13.53
C SER A 279 -7.54 10.52 -12.93
N SER A 280 -8.24 10.59 -11.79
CA SER A 280 -8.89 9.49 -11.10
C SER A 280 -10.32 9.88 -10.72
N ILE A 281 -11.27 9.61 -11.63
CA ILE A 281 -12.69 9.83 -11.32
C ILE A 281 -13.13 8.79 -10.29
N LEU A 282 -13.44 9.28 -9.09
CA LEU A 282 -14.13 8.51 -8.07
C LEU A 282 -15.63 8.53 -8.37
N TYR A 283 -16.17 7.39 -8.76
CA TYR A 283 -17.61 7.22 -8.85
C TYR A 283 -18.13 6.61 -7.55
N LYS A 284 -19.14 7.27 -6.96
CA LYS A 284 -19.92 6.76 -5.84
C LYS A 284 -21.30 6.35 -6.37
N LEU A 285 -21.53 5.05 -6.52
CA LEU A 285 -22.85 4.54 -6.94
C LEU A 285 -23.68 4.19 -5.70
N ASP A 286 -24.84 4.84 -5.53
CA ASP A 286 -25.82 4.52 -4.49
C ASP A 286 -26.96 3.67 -5.11
N PRO A 287 -27.33 2.53 -4.51
CA PRO A 287 -28.40 1.66 -5.01
C PRO A 287 -29.83 2.26 -4.97
N ASN A 288 -30.04 3.44 -4.36
CA ASN A 288 -31.34 4.15 -4.41
C ASN A 288 -31.24 5.45 -5.22
N PRO A 289 -31.45 5.40 -6.55
CA PRO A 289 -31.48 6.60 -7.38
C PRO A 289 -32.81 7.32 -7.17
N GLY A 290 -32.92 8.14 -6.12
CA GLY A 290 -33.87 9.24 -6.16
C GLY A 290 -33.40 10.20 -7.26
N ASP A 291 -34.27 10.56 -8.20
CA ASP A 291 -33.98 11.49 -9.30
C ASP A 291 -33.23 12.73 -8.80
N GLY A 292 -31.90 12.77 -8.94
CA GLY A 292 -31.12 13.90 -8.46
C GLY A 292 -29.63 13.62 -8.38
N LYS A 293 -28.90 14.19 -9.35
CA LYS A 293 -27.54 14.74 -9.27
C LYS A 293 -26.51 13.98 -8.41
N VAL A 294 -25.45 13.51 -9.07
CA VAL A 294 -24.17 13.18 -8.44
C VAL A 294 -23.73 14.36 -7.57
N ASP A 295 -23.65 14.16 -6.25
CA ASP A 295 -23.10 15.14 -5.33
C ASP A 295 -21.58 15.17 -5.49
N VAL A 296 -21.10 16.16 -6.26
CA VAL A 296 -19.71 16.61 -6.17
C VAL A 296 -19.56 17.30 -4.81
N PRO A 297 -18.59 16.91 -3.95
CA PRO A 297 -18.38 17.59 -2.68
C PRO A 297 -18.14 19.08 -2.90
N ALA A 298 -19.09 19.92 -2.49
CA ALA A 298 -18.92 21.37 -2.49
C ALA A 298 -17.87 21.74 -1.43
N GLY A 299 -16.69 22.20 -1.85
CA GLY A 299 -15.72 22.71 -0.90
C GLY A 299 -14.31 22.96 -1.40
N VAL A 300 -14.12 23.87 -2.36
CA VAL A 300 -12.92 24.72 -2.38
C VAL A 300 -13.37 26.12 -2.80
N ARG A 301 -13.33 27.06 -1.85
CA ARG A 301 -13.38 28.48 -2.17
C ARG A 301 -12.04 28.87 -2.76
N ASP A 302 -12.09 29.65 -3.83
CA ASP A 302 -10.97 30.42 -4.38
C ASP A 302 -10.03 30.90 -3.27
N ILE A 303 -8.78 30.48 -3.35
CA ILE A 303 -7.68 31.22 -2.75
C ILE A 303 -6.91 31.79 -3.94
N SER A 304 -7.27 33.03 -4.29
CA SER A 304 -6.45 33.94 -5.10
C SER A 304 -5.08 34.13 -4.49
#